data_AF-A0A3D4HTE0-F1
#
_entry.id   AF-A0A3D4HTE0-F1
#
_cell.length_a   1.000
_cell.length_b   1.000
_cell.length_c   1.000
_cell.angle_alpha   90.00
_cell.angle_beta   90.00
_cell.angle_gamma   90.00
#
_symmetry.space_group_name_H-M   'P 1'
#
loop_
_entity.id
_entity.type
_entity.pdbx_description
1 polymer ?
#
loop_
_entity_poly.entity_id
_entity_poly.type
_entity_poly.pdbx_seq_one_letter_code
_entity_poly.pdbx_strand_id
1 'polypeptide(L)' 'GHKYHIEEAKKSSCADYAIAVMSGDFVQRGAPAVIDKYSRAEMAIKGGADLVLELPVCYATASAEYF' A
#
# COMPACT_ATOMS: atom_id res chain seq x y z
N GLY A 1 3.01 -12.85 1.26
CA GLY A 1 1.90 -12.12 1.88
C GLY A 1 1.22 -11.21 0.89
N HIS A 2 1.76 -10.01 0.65
CA HIS A 2 1.05 -8.94 -0.09
C HIS A 2 0.61 -9.32 -1.52
N LYS A 3 1.45 -9.99 -2.33
CA LYS A 3 1.06 -10.46 -3.67
C LYS A 3 -0.19 -11.35 -3.62
N TYR A 4 -0.18 -12.36 -2.76
CA TYR A 4 -1.33 -13.25 -2.55
C TYR A 4 -2.57 -12.47 -2.09
N HIS A 5 -2.41 -11.49 -1.18
CA HIS A 5 -3.52 -10.65 -0.75
C HIS A 5 -4.13 -9.86 -1.91
N ILE A 6 -3.32 -9.26 -2.79
CA ILE A 6 -3.81 -8.55 -3.97
C ILE A 6 -4.56 -9.51 -4.91
N GLU A 7 -3.98 -10.68 -5.19
CA GLU A 7 -4.60 -11.69 -6.05
C GLU A 7 -5.96 -12.17 -5.50
N GLU A 8 -6.04 -12.48 -4.20
CA GLU A 8 -7.29 -12.92 -3.57
C GLU A 8 -8.31 -11.78 -3.41
N ALA A 9 -7.87 -10.55 -3.18
CA ALA A 9 -8.75 -9.39 -3.15
C ALA A 9 -9.44 -9.19 -4.50
N LYS A 10 -8.70 -9.26 -5.63
CA LYS A 10 -9.28 -9.19 -6.98
C LYS A 10 -10.27 -10.33 -7.23
N LYS A 11 -9.92 -11.56 -6.87
CA LYS A 11 -10.80 -12.73 -7.03
C LYS A 11 -12.09 -12.62 -6.21
N SER A 12 -11.97 -12.30 -4.92
CA SER A 12 -13.11 -12.27 -3.98
C SER A 12 -14.07 -11.11 -4.24
N SER A 13 -13.57 -9.99 -4.74
CA SER A 13 -14.38 -8.82 -5.11
C SER A 13 -14.87 -8.84 -6.57
N CYS A 14 -14.42 -9.81 -7.38
CA CYS A 14 -14.60 -9.83 -8.82
C CYS A 14 -14.14 -8.53 -9.51
N ALA A 15 -13.13 -7.85 -8.95
CA ALA A 15 -12.64 -6.58 -9.47
C ALA A 15 -11.57 -6.77 -10.56
N ASP A 16 -11.68 -6.01 -11.63
CA ASP A 16 -10.70 -6.00 -12.72
C ASP A 16 -9.37 -5.34 -12.29
N TYR A 17 -9.45 -4.36 -11.38
CA TYR A 17 -8.31 -3.54 -10.94
C TYR A 17 -8.15 -3.53 -9.42
N ALA A 18 -6.89 -3.48 -8.95
CA ALA A 18 -6.51 -3.30 -7.56
C ALA A 18 -5.81 -1.96 -7.37
N ILE A 19 -6.42 -1.07 -6.57
CA ILE A 19 -5.82 0.23 -6.20
C ILE A 19 -5.31 0.13 -4.77
N ALA A 20 -4.03 0.40 -4.57
CA ALA A 20 -3.39 0.41 -3.26
C ALA A 20 -3.17 1.85 -2.78
N VAL A 21 -3.61 2.15 -1.57
CA VAL A 21 -3.18 3.35 -0.84
C VAL A 21 -2.07 2.92 0.12
N MET A 22 -0.87 3.47 -0.05
CA MET A 22 0.34 3.03 0.64
C MET A 22 0.97 4.18 1.42
N SER A 23 1.38 3.94 2.67
CA SER A 23 2.20 4.90 3.42
C SER A 23 3.46 5.29 2.62
N GLY A 24 3.80 6.58 2.66
CA GLY A 24 5.07 7.12 2.15
C GLY A 24 6.27 6.64 2.95
N ASP A 25 7.32 7.44 3.06
CA ASP A 25 8.59 7.01 3.67
C ASP A 25 8.52 6.75 5.18
N PHE A 26 7.40 7.07 5.83
CA PHE A 26 7.10 6.74 7.23
C PHE A 26 5.79 5.94 7.32
N VAL A 27 5.76 4.92 8.18
CA VAL A 27 4.63 3.99 8.33
C VAL A 27 3.87 4.18 9.65
N GLN A 28 2.68 3.59 9.77
CA GLN A 28 1.78 3.73 10.93
C GLN A 28 2.44 3.50 12.29
N ARG A 29 3.46 2.64 12.35
CA ARG A 29 4.22 2.35 13.57
C ARG A 29 5.22 3.44 13.96
N GLY A 30 5.18 4.60 13.31
CA GLY A 30 6.06 5.75 13.58
C GLY A 30 7.51 5.54 13.15
N ALA A 31 7.77 4.55 12.29
CA ALA A 31 9.11 4.22 11.82
C ALA A 31 9.30 4.61 10.34
N PRO A 32 10.54 4.89 9.90
CA PRO A 32 10.83 4.97 8.48
C PRO A 32 10.60 3.60 7.82
N ALA A 33 10.12 3.60 6.59
CA ALA A 33 10.10 2.41 5.76
C ALA A 33 11.53 1.94 5.47
N VAL A 34 11.71 0.62 5.31
CA VAL A 34 13.03 0.00 5.05
C VAL A 34 13.64 0.49 3.73
N ILE A 35 12.79 0.79 2.75
CA ILE A 35 13.13 1.34 1.44
C ILE A 35 12.11 2.42 1.07
N ASP A 36 12.52 3.32 0.17
CA ASP A 36 11.73 4.49 -0.22
C ASP A 36 10.39 4.11 -0.88
N LYS A 37 9.45 5.06 -0.86
CA LYS A 37 8.10 4.87 -1.39
C LYS A 37 8.04 4.55 -2.88
N TYR A 38 8.98 5.02 -3.70
CA TYR A 38 8.96 4.74 -5.14
C TYR A 38 9.36 3.29 -5.41
N SER A 39 10.44 2.82 -4.76
CA SER A 39 10.86 1.42 -4.82
C SER A 39 9.74 0.48 -4.35
N ARG A 40 9.05 0.82 -3.25
CA ARG A 40 7.90 0.02 -2.77
C ARG A 40 6.70 0.07 -3.69
N ALA A 41 6.40 1.23 -4.29
CA ALA A 41 5.33 1.36 -5.25
C ALA A 41 5.60 0.48 -6.48
N GLU A 42 6.82 0.47 -6.99
CA GLU A 42 7.23 -0.41 -8.10
C GLU A 42 7.05 -1.89 -7.73
N MET A 43 7.43 -2.29 -6.50
CA MET A 43 7.21 -3.65 -6.00
C MET A 43 5.72 -4.01 -5.92
N ALA A 44 4.86 -3.08 -5.50
CA ALA A 44 3.41 -3.30 -5.44
C ALA A 44 2.81 -3.46 -6.84
N ILE A 45 3.22 -2.64 -7.81
CA ILE A 45 2.79 -2.75 -9.22
C ILE A 45 3.22 -4.11 -9.80
N LYS A 46 4.50 -4.48 -9.64
CA LYS A 46 5.01 -5.81 -10.04
C LYS A 46 4.32 -6.97 -9.30
N GLY A 47 3.77 -6.69 -8.11
CA GLY A 47 3.01 -7.61 -7.29
C GLY A 47 1.54 -7.75 -7.67
N GLY A 48 1.04 -7.00 -8.66
CA GLY A 48 -0.32 -7.09 -9.17
C GLY A 48 -1.25 -5.92 -8.80
N ALA A 49 -0.76 -4.88 -8.12
CA ALA A 49 -1.50 -3.64 -7.99
C ALA A 49 -1.52 -2.90 -9.34
N ASP A 50 -2.65 -2.29 -9.69
CA ASP A 50 -2.83 -1.56 -10.94
C ASP A 50 -2.56 -0.06 -10.76
N LEU A 51 -2.71 0.45 -9.54
CA LEU A 51 -2.42 1.83 -9.16
C LEU A 51 -1.94 1.89 -7.70
N VAL A 52 -0.94 2.73 -7.42
CA VAL A 52 -0.48 3.03 -6.06
C VAL A 52 -0.61 4.53 -5.81
N LEU A 53 -1.34 4.90 -4.77
CA LEU A 53 -1.46 6.26 -4.26
C LEU A 53 -0.73 6.37 -2.93
N GLU A 54 -0.04 7.49 -2.71
CA GLU A 54 0.57 7.77 -1.41
C GLU A 54 -0.51 8.22 -0.41
N LEU A 55 -0.51 7.59 0.77
CA LEU A 55 -1.25 8.09 1.92
C LEU A 55 -0.50 9.30 2.50
N PRO A 56 -1.10 10.51 2.56
CA PRO A 56 -0.42 11.69 3.10
C PRO A 56 0.11 11.43 4.50
N VAL A 57 1.30 11.98 4.79
CA VAL A 57 2.05 11.67 6.02
C VAL A 57 1.26 11.92 7.30
N CYS A 58 0.38 12.95 7.31
CA CYS A 58 -0.48 13.26 8.45
C CYS A 58 -1.45 12.13 8.83
N TYR A 59 -1.83 11.28 7.87
CA TYR A 59 -2.62 10.07 8.11
C TYR A 59 -1.72 8.85 8.29
N ALA A 60 -0.68 8.72 7.45
CA ALA A 60 0.19 7.54 7.43
C ALA A 60 0.93 7.28 8.75
N THR A 61 1.13 8.29 9.59
CA THR A 61 1.77 8.16 10.92
C THR A 61 0.79 8.37 12.07
N ALA A 62 -0.51 8.46 11.80
CA ALA A 62 -1.52 8.64 12.83
C ALA A 62 -1.84 7.32 13.56
N SER A 63 -2.60 7.42 14.66
CA SER A 63 -3.16 6.23 15.32
C SER A 63 -4.18 5.53 14.41
N ALA A 64 -4.55 4.28 14.75
CA ALA A 64 -5.40 3.45 13.91
C ALA A 64 -6.77 4.04 13.55
N GLU A 65 -7.30 4.97 14.35
CA GLU A 65 -8.56 5.66 14.06
C GLU A 65 -8.43 6.66 12.89
N TYR A 66 -7.25 7.27 12.75
CA TYR A 66 -6.98 8.33 11.77
C TYR A 66 -6.13 7.85 10.58
N PHE A 67 -5.61 6.63 10.65
CA PHE A 67 -4.87 5.97 9.59
C PHE A 67 -5.83 5.26 8.62
#